data_AF-W8AJM0-F1
#
_entry.id   AF-W8AJM0-F1
#
_cell.length_a   1.000
_cell.length_b   1.000
_cell.length_c   1.000
_cell.angle_alpha   90.00
_cell.angle_beta   90.00
_cell.angle_gamma   90.00
#
_symmetry.space_group_name_H-M   'P 1'
#
loop_
_entity.id
_entity.type
_entity.pdbx_description
1 polymer ?
#
loop_
_entity_poly.entity_id
_entity_poly.type
_entity_poly.pdbx_seq_one_letter_code
_entity_poly.pdbx_strand_id
1 'polypeptide(L)'
;MDEYNSAPPIAAANGDPAMQTRQVVLQKYIIALRHFRCIAEKSFHVRPLYFDNYLLWQYFQQRSTIEVENELNIRNYSTPSSLAFLKLEVLSQILDRRRQILYWLFYLILVSLCVFAYKHRCDSLSSDTTSSSSTGHGVHSFVYPSMRIWRRITLPLIQRFPRLTELYDESCLMQNPFFQGVDALSCDPCSNVQSVLDLTTQEASPAEGFNISQQDKSSKTNEMPNEFVPFVFKIKQNPIHLEDIYDLYASNHDIFRRDAYRVQSTVRDVTNIEELFSKFSYSRLKGNTPHTIEAHNMWRCNRMLPARLLRKLFVSPTMRLPRASLALERYVAIDTAQAPAYTLPDTQCANVFVQQALGTRYIFLRPTSECRHRCRTLSLRLPQSFVLSYNWLYWKPISAPDPIADSFSITLIGSYC
;
A
#
# COMPACT_ATOMS: atom_id res chain seq x y z
N MET A 1 -54.55 -10.09 39.33
CA MET A 1 -53.83 -11.04 40.20
C MET A 1 -52.78 -11.65 39.28
N ASP A 2 -51.56 -11.16 39.21
CA ASP A 2 -50.70 -10.71 40.31
C ASP A 2 -49.90 -9.44 40.02
N GLU A 3 -49.51 -8.81 41.13
CA GLU A 3 -48.84 -7.54 41.30
C GLU A 3 -47.44 -7.49 40.68
N TYR A 4 -47.13 -6.41 39.96
CA TYR A 4 -45.75 -5.96 39.80
C TYR A 4 -45.55 -4.67 40.57
N ASN A 5 -44.95 -4.84 41.75
CA ASN A 5 -44.40 -3.76 42.58
C ASN A 5 -43.44 -2.91 41.76
N SER A 6 -43.84 -1.67 41.50
CA SER A 6 -42.94 -0.64 40.96
C SER A 6 -42.32 0.10 42.14
N ALA A 7 -41.02 -0.10 42.35
CA ALA A 7 -40.23 0.77 43.21
C ALA A 7 -40.28 2.21 42.66
N PRO A 8 -40.45 3.24 43.50
CA PRO A 8 -40.45 4.62 43.02
C PRO A 8 -39.03 5.04 42.61
N PRO A 9 -38.83 5.66 41.44
CA PRO A 9 -37.54 6.23 41.09
C PRO A 9 -37.27 7.48 41.92
N ILE A 10 -36.04 7.53 42.41
CA ILE A 10 -35.41 8.60 43.19
C ILE A 10 -35.60 9.95 42.49
N ALA A 11 -36.08 10.92 43.27
CA ALA A 11 -36.26 12.31 42.85
C ALA A 11 -34.91 12.97 42.56
N ALA A 12 -34.58 13.17 41.28
CA ALA A 12 -33.61 14.17 40.86
C ALA A 12 -34.37 15.49 40.64
N ALA A 13 -34.18 16.40 41.59
CA ALA A 13 -34.76 17.72 41.62
C ALA A 13 -34.21 18.62 40.51
N ASN A 14 -35.10 19.51 40.05
CA ASN A 14 -34.86 20.77 39.35
C ASN A 14 -34.52 20.70 37.84
N GLY A 15 -35.51 20.30 37.05
CA GLY A 15 -35.65 20.71 35.65
C GLY A 15 -37.04 21.32 35.44
N ASP A 16 -37.14 22.38 34.62
CA ASP A 16 -38.35 23.15 34.37
C ASP A 16 -39.63 22.29 34.23
N PRO A 17 -40.78 22.67 34.81
CA PRO A 17 -42.01 21.88 34.79
C PRO A 17 -42.51 21.55 33.37
N ALA A 18 -42.14 22.37 32.37
CA ALA A 18 -42.41 22.10 30.96
C ALA A 18 -41.62 20.91 30.39
N MET A 19 -40.39 20.66 30.87
CA MET A 19 -39.53 19.55 30.43
C MET A 19 -40.04 18.20 30.94
N GLN A 20 -40.47 18.13 32.21
CA GLN A 20 -41.04 16.90 32.78
C GLN A 20 -42.36 16.51 32.08
N THR A 21 -43.19 17.49 31.73
CA THR A 21 -44.46 17.23 31.04
C THR A 21 -44.23 16.70 29.62
N ARG A 22 -43.23 17.24 28.90
CA ARG A 22 -42.83 16.75 27.57
C ARG A 22 -42.31 15.32 27.59
N GLN A 23 -41.50 14.97 28.59
CA GLN A 23 -40.96 13.60 28.73
C GLN A 23 -42.08 12.58 28.97
N VAL A 24 -43.08 12.91 29.80
CA VAL A 24 -44.24 12.04 30.04
C VAL A 24 -45.08 11.84 28.77
N VAL A 25 -45.29 12.90 27.99
CA VAL A 25 -46.01 12.82 26.71
C VAL A 25 -45.25 11.95 25.70
N LEU A 26 -43.93 12.14 25.60
CA LEU A 26 -43.07 11.32 24.71
C LEU A 26 -43.09 9.85 25.10
N GLN A 27 -43.06 9.53 26.40
CA GLN A 27 -43.15 8.13 26.85
C GLN A 27 -44.51 7.51 26.48
N LYS A 28 -45.62 8.21 26.70
CA LYS A 28 -46.95 7.72 26.31
C LYS A 28 -47.04 7.49 24.79
N TYR A 29 -46.47 8.40 24.00
CA TYR A 29 -46.42 8.28 22.54
C TYR A 29 -45.60 7.06 22.09
N ILE A 30 -44.42 6.83 22.67
CA ILE A 30 -43.58 5.66 22.34
C ILE A 30 -44.29 4.35 22.69
N ILE A 31 -44.99 4.29 23.82
CA ILE A 31 -45.76 3.10 24.22
C ILE A 31 -46.89 2.83 23.23
N ALA A 32 -47.66 3.87 22.85
CA ALA A 32 -48.72 3.74 21.85
C ALA A 32 -48.17 3.28 20.49
N LEU A 33 -47.03 3.83 20.05
CA LEU A 33 -46.37 3.45 18.80
C LEU A 33 -45.96 1.97 18.80
N ARG A 34 -45.38 1.47 19.90
CA ARG A 34 -45.04 0.05 20.01
C ARG A 34 -46.27 -0.85 19.94
N HIS A 35 -47.37 -0.42 20.55
CA HIS A 35 -48.64 -1.13 20.47
C HIS A 35 -49.19 -1.18 19.04
N PHE A 36 -49.20 -0.05 18.32
CA PHE A 36 -49.62 0.00 16.92
C PHE A 36 -48.72 -0.84 16.00
N ARG A 37 -47.40 -0.81 16.22
CA ARG A 37 -46.44 -1.65 15.49
C ARG A 37 -46.75 -3.14 15.70
N CYS A 38 -47.03 -3.54 16.94
CA CYS A 38 -47.36 -4.92 17.26
C CYS A 38 -48.68 -5.37 16.62
N ILE A 39 -49.68 -4.48 16.56
CA ILE A 39 -50.94 -4.76 15.84
C ILE A 39 -50.65 -4.91 14.34
N ALA A 40 -49.93 -3.95 13.72
CA ALA A 40 -49.64 -3.98 12.29
C ALA A 40 -48.90 -5.24 11.84
N GLU A 41 -47.96 -5.73 12.66
CA GLU A 41 -47.24 -6.97 12.40
C GLU A 41 -48.16 -8.20 12.53
N LYS A 42 -49.04 -8.21 13.53
CA LYS A 42 -49.90 -9.37 13.82
C LYS A 42 -51.12 -9.47 12.91
N SER A 43 -51.75 -8.34 12.55
CA SER A 43 -52.99 -8.32 11.76
C SER A 43 -52.76 -8.10 10.27
N PHE A 44 -51.68 -7.42 9.88
CA PHE A 44 -51.42 -7.06 8.49
C PHE A 44 -50.07 -7.56 7.95
N HIS A 45 -49.33 -8.35 8.74
CA HIS A 45 -48.00 -8.89 8.38
C HIS A 45 -47.01 -7.82 7.89
N VAL A 46 -47.15 -6.57 8.35
CA VAL A 46 -46.26 -5.48 7.96
C VAL A 46 -44.94 -5.64 8.69
N ARG A 47 -43.84 -5.72 7.94
CA ARG A 47 -42.50 -5.80 8.52
C ARG A 47 -42.20 -4.53 9.32
N PRO A 48 -41.50 -4.65 10.47
CA PRO A 48 -41.29 -3.53 11.38
C PRO A 48 -40.61 -2.30 10.75
N LEU A 49 -39.69 -2.54 9.81
CA LEU A 49 -38.94 -1.49 9.10
C LEU A 49 -39.81 -0.68 8.12
N TYR A 50 -40.85 -1.29 7.57
CA TYR A 50 -41.81 -0.61 6.69
C TYR A 50 -42.79 0.25 7.49
N PHE A 51 -43.19 -0.20 8.67
CA PHE A 51 -44.02 0.58 9.58
C PHE A 51 -43.30 1.88 10.01
N ASP A 52 -42.02 1.79 10.37
CA ASP A 52 -41.22 2.95 10.77
C ASP A 52 -41.07 3.95 9.61
N ASN A 53 -40.85 3.46 8.37
CA ASN A 53 -40.79 4.31 7.18
C ASN A 53 -42.12 4.98 6.86
N TYR A 54 -43.25 4.27 7.03
CA TYR A 54 -44.58 4.84 6.85
C TYR A 54 -44.85 5.96 7.86
N LEU A 55 -44.44 5.77 9.11
CA LEU A 55 -44.63 6.75 10.18
C LEU A 55 -43.79 8.02 9.98
N LEU A 56 -42.54 7.85 9.56
CA LEU A 56 -41.67 8.96 9.14
C LEU A 56 -42.27 9.72 7.97
N TRP A 57 -42.76 9.01 6.95
CA TRP A 57 -43.42 9.63 5.80
C TRP A 57 -44.67 10.42 6.21
N GLN A 58 -45.53 9.86 7.07
CA GLN A 58 -46.72 10.53 7.57
C GLN A 58 -46.37 11.78 8.39
N TYR A 59 -45.31 11.72 9.22
CA TYR A 59 -44.82 12.87 9.97
C TYR A 59 -44.37 14.02 9.06
N PHE A 60 -43.59 13.72 8.01
CA PHE A 60 -43.16 14.74 7.05
C PHE A 60 -44.31 15.28 6.21
N GLN A 61 -45.30 14.45 5.87
CA GLN A 61 -46.47 14.91 5.12
C GLN A 61 -47.39 15.80 5.96
N GLN A 62 -47.64 15.45 7.22
CA GLN A 62 -48.41 16.32 8.13
C GLN A 62 -47.72 17.67 8.34
N ARG A 63 -46.38 17.68 8.44
CA ARG A 63 -45.62 18.92 8.57
C ARG A 63 -45.72 19.79 7.32
N SER A 64 -45.70 19.17 6.12
CA SER A 64 -45.94 19.90 4.88
C SER A 64 -47.34 20.49 4.78
N THR A 65 -48.38 19.82 5.31
CA THR A 65 -49.74 20.39 5.34
C THR A 65 -49.93 21.49 6.38
N ILE A 66 -49.22 21.44 7.51
CA ILE A 66 -49.28 22.48 8.56
C ILE A 66 -48.57 23.76 8.11
N GLU A 67 -47.49 23.66 7.33
CA GLU A 67 -46.85 24.82 6.71
C GLU A 67 -47.71 25.43 5.59
N VAL A 68 -48.57 24.62 4.93
CA VAL A 68 -49.47 25.05 3.85
C VAL A 68 -50.76 25.71 4.35
N GLU A 69 -51.21 25.49 5.59
CA GLU A 69 -52.38 26.21 6.15
C GLU A 69 -52.09 27.68 6.49
N ASN A 70 -50.82 28.09 6.58
CA ASN A 70 -50.42 29.49 6.80
C ASN A 70 -50.16 30.28 5.49
N GLU A 71 -50.19 29.63 4.32
CA GLU A 71 -50.13 30.28 3.01
C GLU A 71 -51.34 29.87 2.16
N LEU A 72 -52.35 30.73 2.15
CA LEU A 72 -53.54 30.60 1.29
C LEU A 72 -53.16 30.41 -0.19
N ASN A 73 -53.93 29.53 -0.86
CA ASN A 73 -54.14 29.43 -2.30
C ASN A 73 -52.99 28.91 -3.19
N ILE A 74 -52.78 27.59 -3.21
CA ILE A 74 -52.48 26.89 -4.48
C ILE A 74 -53.31 25.61 -4.57
N ARG A 75 -54.41 25.73 -5.31
CA ARG A 75 -55.19 24.64 -5.91
C ARG A 75 -54.27 23.88 -6.88
N ASN A 76 -54.34 22.54 -6.87
CA ASN A 76 -53.68 21.59 -7.77
C ASN A 76 -52.22 21.23 -7.45
N TYR A 77 -52.01 20.46 -6.37
CA TYR A 77 -51.06 19.35 -6.45
C TYR A 77 -51.76 18.07 -6.04
N SER A 78 -51.92 17.20 -7.03
CA SER A 78 -52.40 15.85 -6.90
C SER A 78 -51.60 15.09 -5.85
N THR A 79 -52.34 14.45 -4.95
CA THR A 79 -51.93 13.38 -4.04
C THR A 79 -50.82 12.47 -4.61
N PRO A 80 -49.58 12.50 -4.09
CA PRO A 80 -48.58 11.50 -4.38
C PRO A 80 -48.55 10.48 -3.23
N SER A 81 -49.61 9.69 -3.04
CA SER A 81 -49.75 8.86 -1.81
C SER A 81 -50.01 7.36 -2.01
N SER A 82 -49.94 6.83 -3.23
CA SER A 82 -50.01 5.37 -3.45
C SER A 82 -49.11 4.90 -4.59
N LEU A 83 -49.01 5.69 -5.65
CA LEU A 83 -48.23 5.35 -6.84
C LEU A 83 -46.71 5.44 -6.61
N ALA A 84 -46.25 6.37 -5.76
CA ALA A 84 -44.84 6.45 -5.36
C ALA A 84 -44.44 5.25 -4.49
N PHE A 85 -45.32 4.83 -3.58
CA PHE A 85 -45.11 3.65 -2.74
C PHE A 85 -45.12 2.35 -3.56
N LEU A 86 -46.06 2.20 -4.49
CA LEU A 86 -46.08 1.09 -5.45
C LEU A 86 -44.85 1.08 -6.36
N LYS A 87 -44.36 2.24 -6.82
CA LYS A 87 -43.11 2.33 -7.58
C LYS A 87 -41.91 1.90 -6.75
N LEU A 88 -41.84 2.26 -5.48
CA LEU A 88 -40.76 1.85 -4.57
C LEU A 88 -40.81 0.35 -4.26
N GLU A 89 -42.00 -0.21 -4.07
CA GLU A 89 -42.19 -1.65 -3.81
C GLU A 89 -41.91 -2.49 -5.07
N VAL A 90 -42.28 -1.99 -6.25
CA VAL A 90 -41.92 -2.65 -7.51
C VAL A 90 -40.41 -2.55 -7.75
N LEU A 91 -39.78 -1.40 -7.45
CA LEU A 91 -38.34 -1.24 -7.58
C LEU A 91 -37.57 -2.14 -6.59
N SER A 92 -38.03 -2.25 -5.34
CA SER A 92 -37.43 -3.12 -4.33
C SER A 92 -37.57 -4.59 -4.73
N GLN A 93 -38.74 -5.01 -5.22
CA GLN A 93 -38.93 -6.38 -5.74
C GLN A 93 -38.08 -6.67 -6.98
N ILE A 94 -37.87 -5.70 -7.86
CA ILE A 94 -36.97 -5.85 -9.02
C ILE A 94 -35.51 -5.96 -8.56
N LEU A 95 -35.09 -5.14 -7.59
CA LEU A 95 -33.73 -5.18 -7.03
C LEU A 95 -33.48 -6.47 -6.25
N ASP A 96 -34.43 -6.95 -5.47
CA ASP A 96 -34.34 -8.21 -4.73
C ASP A 96 -34.31 -9.41 -5.68
N ARG A 97 -35.12 -9.42 -6.75
CA ARG A 97 -35.03 -10.44 -7.80
C ARG A 97 -33.69 -10.41 -8.51
N ARG A 98 -33.16 -9.23 -8.85
CA ARG A 98 -31.82 -9.10 -9.44
C ARG A 98 -30.73 -9.59 -8.49
N ARG A 99 -30.85 -9.30 -7.19
CA ARG A 99 -29.91 -9.76 -6.17
C ARG A 99 -29.97 -11.28 -5.97
N GLN A 100 -31.16 -11.86 -5.94
CA GLN A 100 -31.37 -13.30 -5.90
C GLN A 100 -30.82 -14.00 -7.14
N ILE A 101 -31.04 -13.43 -8.33
CA ILE A 101 -30.46 -13.94 -9.58
C ILE A 101 -28.93 -13.88 -9.54
N LEU A 102 -28.34 -12.80 -9.02
CA LEU A 102 -26.90 -12.69 -8.85
C LEU A 102 -26.35 -13.70 -7.83
N TYR A 103 -27.04 -13.93 -6.71
CA TYR A 103 -26.65 -14.97 -5.75
C TYR A 103 -26.75 -16.38 -6.35
N TRP A 104 -27.79 -16.65 -7.13
CA TRP A 104 -27.93 -17.93 -7.84
C TRP A 104 -26.84 -18.13 -8.89
N LEU A 105 -26.51 -17.10 -9.68
CA LEU A 105 -25.40 -17.14 -10.63
C LEU A 105 -24.05 -17.34 -9.92
N PHE A 106 -23.83 -16.65 -8.80
CA PHE A 106 -22.62 -16.83 -8.00
C PHE A 106 -22.51 -18.24 -7.43
N TYR A 107 -23.61 -18.79 -6.89
CA TYR A 107 -23.66 -20.16 -6.39
C TYR A 107 -23.41 -21.18 -7.52
N LEU A 108 -23.99 -20.98 -8.70
CA LEU A 108 -23.78 -21.85 -9.86
C LEU A 108 -22.33 -21.81 -10.34
N ILE A 109 -21.70 -20.63 -10.36
CA ILE A 109 -20.27 -20.46 -10.68
C ILE A 109 -19.39 -21.14 -9.62
N LEU A 110 -19.72 -21.00 -8.32
CA LEU A 110 -18.99 -21.64 -7.23
C LEU A 110 -19.07 -23.17 -7.34
N VAL A 111 -20.27 -23.72 -7.55
CA VAL A 111 -20.48 -25.16 -7.74
C VAL A 111 -19.75 -25.65 -8.99
N SER A 112 -19.78 -24.90 -10.10
CA SER A 112 -19.04 -25.22 -11.32
C SER A 112 -17.52 -25.25 -11.07
N LEU A 113 -16.97 -24.29 -10.33
CA LEU A 113 -15.56 -24.26 -9.93
C LEU A 113 -15.19 -25.43 -9.02
N CYS A 114 -16.06 -25.79 -8.06
CA CYS A 114 -15.85 -26.95 -7.20
C CYS A 114 -15.86 -28.26 -7.99
N VAL A 115 -16.79 -28.43 -8.95
CA VAL A 115 -16.85 -29.62 -9.82
C VAL A 115 -15.62 -29.68 -10.72
N PHE A 116 -15.17 -28.55 -11.26
CA PHE A 116 -13.96 -28.48 -12.08
C PHE A 116 -12.71 -28.83 -11.26
N ALA A 117 -12.57 -28.29 -10.04
CA ALA A 117 -11.48 -28.61 -9.13
C ALA A 117 -11.50 -30.08 -8.68
N TYR A 118 -12.68 -30.65 -8.42
CA TYR A 118 -12.84 -32.06 -8.07
C TYR A 118 -12.45 -32.98 -9.24
N LYS A 119 -12.93 -32.69 -10.45
CA LYS A 119 -12.57 -33.46 -11.66
C LYS A 119 -11.07 -33.42 -11.92
N HIS A 120 -10.46 -32.24 -11.83
CA HIS A 120 -9.02 -32.09 -11.99
C HIS A 120 -8.21 -32.81 -10.91
N ARG A 121 -8.73 -32.89 -9.67
CA ARG A 121 -8.10 -33.66 -8.59
C ARG A 121 -8.24 -35.19 -8.78
N CYS A 122 -9.37 -35.65 -9.29
CA CYS A 122 -9.58 -37.06 -9.64
C CYS A 122 -8.71 -37.50 -10.82
N ASP A 123 -8.56 -36.66 -11.85
CA ASP A 123 -7.67 -36.93 -12.99
C ASP A 123 -6.18 -36.94 -12.57
N SER A 124 -5.79 -36.16 -11.55
CA SER A 124 -4.46 -36.25 -10.96
C SER A 124 -4.24 -37.48 -10.07
N LEU A 125 -5.30 -38.06 -9.50
CA LEU A 125 -5.21 -39.23 -8.61
C LEU A 125 -5.23 -40.56 -9.39
N SER A 126 -5.87 -40.60 -10.57
CA SER A 126 -5.90 -41.77 -11.45
C SER A 126 -4.61 -41.97 -12.27
N SER A 127 -3.73 -40.96 -12.31
CA SER A 127 -2.45 -41.00 -13.03
C SER A 127 -1.26 -41.45 -12.17
N ASP A 128 -1.46 -41.75 -10.88
CA ASP A 128 -0.38 -42.14 -9.95
C ASP A 128 0.04 -43.63 -10.02
N THR A 129 -0.56 -44.46 -10.89
CA THR A 129 -0.19 -45.89 -10.99
C THR A 129 0.81 -46.27 -12.08
N THR A 130 1.37 -45.32 -12.84
CA THR A 130 2.49 -45.65 -13.75
C THR A 130 3.40 -44.46 -14.03
N SER A 131 4.56 -44.46 -13.36
CA SER A 131 5.86 -43.90 -13.81
C SER A 131 5.91 -42.45 -14.34
N SER A 132 6.45 -41.57 -13.48
CA SER A 132 7.48 -40.55 -13.77
C SER A 132 7.36 -39.65 -15.03
N SER A 133 7.32 -38.34 -14.75
CA SER A 133 7.74 -37.20 -15.59
C SER A 133 6.84 -36.82 -16.78
N SER A 134 5.96 -35.81 -16.59
CA SER A 134 5.59 -34.79 -17.63
C SER A 134 4.33 -33.94 -17.33
N THR A 135 3.68 -34.03 -16.16
CA THR A 135 2.41 -33.30 -15.91
C THR A 135 2.55 -31.86 -15.37
N GLY A 136 3.76 -31.30 -15.32
CA GLY A 136 3.98 -29.91 -14.88
C GLY A 136 3.59 -28.82 -15.89
N HIS A 137 3.37 -29.15 -17.17
CA HIS A 137 3.19 -28.13 -18.22
C HIS A 137 1.73 -27.71 -18.47
N GLY A 138 0.73 -28.54 -18.11
CA GLY A 138 -0.68 -28.26 -18.38
C GLY A 138 -1.26 -27.15 -17.48
N VAL A 139 -0.92 -27.16 -16.19
CA VAL A 139 -1.44 -26.21 -15.21
C VAL A 139 -0.91 -24.79 -15.48
N HIS A 140 0.37 -24.65 -15.81
CA HIS A 140 0.96 -23.36 -16.16
C HIS A 140 0.38 -22.74 -17.45
N SER A 141 -0.04 -23.58 -18.41
CA SER A 141 -0.61 -23.12 -19.68
C SER A 141 -2.02 -22.52 -19.54
N PHE A 142 -2.82 -22.99 -18.57
CA PHE A 142 -4.16 -22.43 -18.31
C PHE A 142 -4.14 -21.23 -17.35
N VAL A 143 -3.21 -21.21 -16.39
CA VAL A 143 -3.10 -20.12 -15.41
C VAL A 143 -2.93 -18.75 -16.08
N TYR A 144 -2.08 -18.65 -17.10
CA TYR A 144 -1.76 -17.36 -17.72
C TYR A 144 -2.93 -16.76 -18.53
N PRO A 145 -3.63 -17.51 -19.41
CA PRO A 145 -4.88 -17.07 -20.02
C PRO A 145 -5.97 -16.73 -19.01
N SER A 146 -6.16 -17.54 -17.97
CA SER A 146 -7.16 -17.28 -16.92
C SER A 146 -6.86 -15.99 -16.16
N MET A 147 -5.61 -15.75 -15.76
CA MET A 147 -5.21 -14.49 -15.13
C MET A 147 -5.45 -13.29 -16.05
N ARG A 148 -5.25 -13.45 -17.36
CA ARG A 148 -5.52 -12.39 -18.35
C ARG A 148 -7.00 -12.07 -18.47
N ILE A 149 -7.88 -13.08 -18.43
CA ILE A 149 -9.34 -12.91 -18.43
C ILE A 149 -9.79 -12.25 -17.12
N TRP A 150 -9.31 -12.75 -15.97
CA TRP A 150 -9.57 -12.15 -14.66
C TRP A 150 -9.16 -10.69 -14.59
N ARG A 151 -8.00 -10.34 -15.14
CA ARG A 151 -7.54 -8.95 -15.24
C ARG A 151 -8.49 -8.09 -16.07
N ARG A 152 -9.05 -8.61 -17.16
CA ARG A 152 -10.03 -7.86 -17.98
C ARG A 152 -11.36 -7.66 -17.24
N ILE A 153 -11.82 -8.67 -16.52
CA ILE A 153 -13.07 -8.61 -15.73
C ILE A 153 -12.92 -7.61 -14.57
N THR A 154 -11.76 -7.57 -13.93
CA THR A 154 -11.48 -6.70 -12.77
C THR A 154 -11.10 -5.27 -13.15
N LEU A 155 -10.71 -5.01 -14.40
CA LEU A 155 -10.33 -3.68 -14.88
C LEU A 155 -11.39 -2.58 -14.63
N PRO A 156 -12.69 -2.75 -14.93
CA PRO A 156 -13.70 -1.74 -14.63
C PRO A 156 -13.87 -1.47 -13.13
N LEU A 157 -13.65 -2.48 -12.28
CA LEU A 157 -13.68 -2.31 -10.82
C LEU A 157 -12.50 -1.46 -10.34
N ILE A 158 -11.30 -1.76 -10.85
CA ILE A 158 -10.06 -1.02 -10.56
C ILE A 158 -10.18 0.45 -11.00
N GLN A 159 -10.74 0.69 -12.19
CA GLN A 159 -10.97 2.04 -12.71
C GLN A 159 -11.99 2.83 -11.86
N ARG A 160 -13.00 2.15 -11.30
CA ARG A 160 -14.00 2.80 -10.45
C ARG A 160 -13.48 3.13 -9.05
N PHE A 161 -12.53 2.36 -8.54
CA PHE A 161 -11.98 2.51 -7.19
C PHE A 161 -10.45 2.60 -7.20
N PRO A 162 -9.87 3.73 -7.66
CA PRO A 162 -8.41 3.89 -7.74
C PRO A 162 -7.74 3.80 -6.36
N ARG A 163 -8.40 4.26 -5.29
CA ARG A 163 -7.89 4.18 -3.91
C ARG A 163 -7.68 2.72 -3.44
N LEU A 164 -8.52 1.78 -3.86
CA LEU A 164 -8.35 0.37 -3.52
C LEU A 164 -7.11 -0.23 -4.18
N THR A 165 -6.74 0.26 -5.36
CA THR A 165 -5.53 -0.16 -6.05
C THR A 165 -4.29 0.36 -5.34
N GLU A 166 -4.35 1.60 -4.83
CA GLU A 166 -3.27 2.19 -4.02
C GLU A 166 -2.98 1.35 -2.77
N LEU A 167 -3.99 0.84 -2.07
CA LEU A 167 -3.78 -0.09 -0.94
C LEU A 167 -3.25 -1.46 -1.38
N TYR A 168 -3.59 -1.92 -2.58
CA TYR A 168 -3.12 -3.20 -3.11
C TYR A 168 -1.63 -3.17 -3.50
N ASP A 169 -1.12 -2.00 -3.90
CA ASP A 169 0.31 -1.85 -4.24
C ASP A 169 1.20 -1.75 -2.99
N GLU A 170 0.63 -1.55 -1.82
CA GLU A 170 1.36 -1.55 -0.56
C GLU A 170 1.71 -3.00 -0.19
N SER A 171 3.01 -3.31 -0.16
CA SER A 171 3.52 -4.63 0.29
C SER A 171 3.09 -4.94 1.73
N CYS A 172 2.88 -3.91 2.54
CA CYS A 172 2.40 -4.04 3.91
C CYS A 172 1.57 -2.80 4.30
N LEU A 173 0.31 -3.00 4.67
CA LEU A 173 -0.56 -1.92 5.19
C LEU A 173 -0.25 -1.59 6.66
N MET A 174 0.09 -2.62 7.44
CA MET A 174 0.54 -2.50 8.83
C MET A 174 1.60 -3.58 9.07
N GLN A 175 2.81 -3.14 9.40
CA GLN A 175 3.87 -4.07 9.78
C GLN A 175 3.51 -4.71 11.11
N ASN A 176 3.51 -6.04 11.16
CA ASN A 176 3.24 -6.76 12.39
C ASN A 176 4.42 -6.53 13.35
N PRO A 177 4.25 -5.80 14.47
CA PRO A 177 5.35 -5.49 15.39
C PRO A 177 5.86 -6.72 16.14
N PHE A 178 5.10 -7.82 16.13
CA PHE A 178 5.46 -9.10 16.76
C PHE A 178 6.04 -10.11 15.77
N PHE A 179 6.05 -9.81 14.47
CA PHE A 179 6.71 -10.66 13.49
C PHE A 179 8.21 -10.35 13.49
N GLN A 180 8.93 -11.09 14.33
CA GLN A 180 10.37 -11.25 14.21
C GLN A 180 10.60 -12.14 12.98
N GLY A 181 11.59 -11.81 12.13
CA GLY A 181 11.73 -12.47 10.84
C GLY A 181 11.88 -13.99 10.98
N VAL A 182 11.56 -14.73 9.92
CA VAL A 182 11.68 -16.20 9.76
C VAL A 182 12.43 -16.85 10.91
N ASP A 183 11.72 -17.47 11.87
CA ASP A 183 12.28 -18.03 13.12
C ASP A 183 13.41 -19.08 12.90
N ALA A 184 13.67 -19.44 11.64
CA ALA A 184 14.74 -20.34 11.20
C ALA A 184 15.68 -19.70 10.15
N LEU A 185 15.97 -18.39 10.24
CA LEU A 185 17.00 -17.78 9.40
C LEU A 185 18.39 -18.31 9.81
N SER A 186 19.06 -19.07 8.94
CA SER A 186 20.46 -19.44 9.16
C SER A 186 21.34 -18.20 9.02
N CYS A 187 22.05 -17.84 10.10
CA CYS A 187 23.01 -16.74 10.12
C CYS A 187 24.42 -17.15 9.64
N ASP A 188 24.60 -18.37 9.13
CA ASP A 188 25.87 -18.82 8.57
C ASP A 188 26.41 -17.87 7.49
N PRO A 189 25.60 -17.34 6.54
CA PRO A 189 26.10 -16.54 5.43
C PRO A 189 26.74 -15.21 5.84
N CYS A 190 26.31 -14.59 6.95
CA CYS A 190 26.90 -13.33 7.43
C CYS A 190 28.00 -13.53 8.49
N SER A 191 28.20 -14.74 8.99
CA SER A 191 29.10 -15.01 10.12
C SER A 191 30.58 -14.75 9.83
N ASN A 192 31.01 -14.98 8.58
CA ASN A 192 32.40 -14.81 8.16
C ASN A 192 32.67 -13.44 7.52
N VAL A 193 31.67 -12.57 7.44
CA VAL A 193 31.81 -11.25 6.79
C VAL A 193 32.47 -10.28 7.76
N GLN A 194 33.72 -9.89 7.45
CA GLN A 194 34.50 -8.95 8.27
C GLN A 194 34.40 -7.50 7.80
N SER A 195 34.25 -7.29 6.50
CA SER A 195 34.18 -5.96 5.87
C SER A 195 33.33 -6.02 4.61
N VAL A 196 32.91 -4.84 4.12
CA VAL A 196 32.26 -4.71 2.81
C VAL A 196 33.32 -4.95 1.73
N LEU A 197 33.02 -5.80 0.76
CA LEU A 197 33.95 -6.12 -0.33
C LEU A 197 34.00 -4.96 -1.35
N ASP A 198 35.18 -4.46 -1.68
CA ASP A 198 35.35 -3.42 -2.69
C ASP A 198 35.68 -4.05 -4.06
N LEU A 199 34.79 -3.86 -5.03
CA LEU A 199 34.91 -4.35 -6.42
C LEU A 199 35.24 -3.23 -7.41
N THR A 200 35.70 -2.07 -6.94
CA THR A 200 36.07 -0.97 -7.83
C THR A 200 37.21 -1.32 -8.79
N THR A 201 38.19 -2.10 -8.32
CA THR A 201 39.43 -2.45 -9.03
C THR A 201 39.31 -3.62 -10.00
N GLN A 202 38.20 -4.37 -9.97
CA GLN A 202 37.87 -5.33 -11.03
C GLN A 202 37.34 -4.59 -12.26
N GLU A 203 38.24 -3.86 -12.93
CA GLU A 203 37.98 -3.38 -14.27
C GLU A 203 37.99 -4.57 -15.25
N ALA A 204 36.99 -4.55 -16.13
CA ALA A 204 36.83 -5.50 -17.21
C ALA A 204 38.09 -5.53 -18.09
N SER A 205 38.86 -6.62 -18.03
CA SER A 205 39.52 -7.09 -19.25
C SER A 205 38.42 -7.62 -20.17
N PRO A 206 38.13 -6.97 -21.32
CA PRO A 206 37.33 -7.59 -22.35
C PRO A 206 38.05 -8.86 -22.80
N ALA A 207 37.29 -9.87 -23.17
CA ALA A 207 37.81 -11.14 -23.66
C ALA A 207 38.65 -10.91 -24.93
N GLU A 208 39.96 -10.71 -24.78
CA GLU A 208 40.93 -10.76 -25.86
C GLU A 208 42.03 -11.75 -25.48
N GLY A 209 42.26 -12.68 -26.41
CA GLY A 209 42.95 -13.93 -26.18
C GLY A 209 44.37 -13.78 -25.67
N PHE A 210 44.69 -14.54 -24.64
CA PHE A 210 46.05 -14.94 -24.35
C PHE A 210 46.11 -16.46 -24.20
N ASN A 211 46.94 -17.07 -25.05
CA ASN A 211 47.22 -18.50 -25.09
C ASN A 211 47.76 -18.98 -23.74
N ILE A 212 47.08 -19.95 -23.14
CA ILE A 212 47.50 -20.58 -21.88
C ILE A 212 48.30 -21.84 -22.21
N SER A 213 49.60 -21.82 -21.91
CA SER A 213 50.33 -23.03 -21.55
C SER A 213 49.76 -23.58 -20.24
N GLN A 214 49.34 -24.84 -20.28
CA GLN A 214 48.72 -25.60 -19.20
C GLN A 214 49.64 -25.74 -17.99
N GLN A 215 49.34 -25.04 -16.91
CA GLN A 215 49.40 -25.52 -15.52
C GLN A 215 48.85 -24.41 -14.62
N ASP A 216 48.15 -24.78 -13.54
CA ASP A 216 47.39 -23.93 -12.61
C ASP A 216 45.98 -23.50 -13.05
N LYS A 217 45.10 -24.50 -13.24
CA LYS A 217 43.63 -24.33 -13.31
C LYS A 217 42.95 -24.67 -11.98
N SER A 218 43.18 -23.84 -10.96
CA SER A 218 42.23 -23.65 -9.86
C SER A 218 42.25 -22.17 -9.47
N SER A 219 41.07 -21.58 -9.32
CA SER A 219 40.81 -20.20 -8.83
C SER A 219 41.13 -19.00 -9.74
N LYS A 220 40.55 -18.94 -10.95
CA LYS A 220 40.19 -17.66 -11.63
C LYS A 220 38.91 -17.83 -12.47
N THR A 221 37.81 -18.17 -11.82
CA THR A 221 36.48 -17.88 -12.35
C THR A 221 36.10 -16.47 -11.87
N ASN A 222 35.62 -15.62 -12.78
CA ASN A 222 34.98 -14.34 -12.46
C ASN A 222 33.65 -14.63 -11.74
N GLU A 223 33.71 -15.20 -10.54
CA GLU A 223 32.55 -15.49 -9.71
C GLU A 223 32.10 -14.20 -9.05
N MET A 224 30.90 -13.76 -9.44
CA MET A 224 30.17 -12.70 -8.75
C MET A 224 30.13 -13.02 -7.25
N PRO A 225 30.36 -12.05 -6.34
CA PRO A 225 30.31 -12.31 -4.91
C PRO A 225 28.98 -12.98 -4.54
N ASN A 226 29.05 -13.89 -3.57
CA ASN A 226 27.87 -14.52 -3.00
C ASN A 226 26.83 -13.45 -2.62
N GLU A 227 25.56 -13.66 -2.95
CA GLU A 227 24.47 -12.66 -2.86
C GLU A 227 24.26 -12.11 -1.44
N PHE A 228 24.76 -12.83 -0.43
CA PHE A 228 24.64 -12.48 0.99
C PHE A 228 25.78 -11.59 1.51
N VAL A 229 26.89 -11.49 0.78
CA VAL A 229 28.04 -10.70 1.18
C VAL A 229 27.89 -9.28 0.62
N PRO A 230 27.88 -8.24 1.47
CA PRO A 230 27.76 -6.88 1.00
C PRO A 230 29.02 -6.45 0.25
N PHE A 231 28.83 -5.80 -0.89
CA PHE A 231 29.91 -5.32 -1.74
C PHE A 231 29.61 -3.93 -2.30
N VAL A 232 30.67 -3.20 -2.64
CA VAL A 232 30.59 -1.86 -3.21
C VAL A 232 31.31 -1.82 -4.56
N PHE A 233 30.77 -1.07 -5.51
CA PHE A 233 31.40 -0.84 -6.80
C PHE A 233 31.13 0.56 -7.32
N LYS A 234 32.00 1.04 -8.22
CA LYS A 234 31.86 2.35 -8.85
C LYS A 234 31.13 2.22 -10.19
N ILE A 235 30.24 3.17 -10.45
CA ILE A 235 29.53 3.34 -11.72
C ILE A 235 29.92 4.67 -12.38
N LYS A 236 29.81 4.74 -13.70
CA LYS A 236 30.02 5.98 -14.46
C LYS A 236 28.73 6.81 -14.42
N GLN A 237 28.47 7.45 -13.29
CA GLN A 237 27.32 8.34 -13.07
C GLN A 237 27.81 9.78 -12.93
N ASN A 238 27.24 10.69 -13.71
CA ASN A 238 27.43 12.13 -13.54
C ASN A 238 26.66 12.63 -12.30
N PRO A 239 27.15 13.66 -11.59
CA PRO A 239 26.42 14.24 -10.46
C PRO A 239 25.01 14.64 -10.92
N ILE A 240 24.01 14.12 -10.21
CA ILE A 240 22.61 14.51 -10.41
C ILE A 240 22.31 15.60 -9.40
N HIS A 241 21.99 16.80 -9.88
CA HIS A 241 21.63 17.90 -9.02
C HIS A 241 20.12 17.89 -8.74
N LEU A 242 19.70 18.70 -7.76
CA LEU A 242 18.28 18.76 -7.36
C LEU A 242 17.42 19.35 -8.50
N GLU A 243 18.01 20.25 -9.29
CA GLU A 243 17.44 20.85 -10.49
C GLU A 243 17.04 19.79 -11.51
N ASP A 244 17.91 18.80 -11.76
CA ASP A 244 17.63 17.76 -12.75
C ASP A 244 16.40 16.90 -12.34
N ILE A 245 16.24 16.65 -11.05
CA ILE A 245 15.08 15.95 -10.50
C ILE A 245 13.82 16.83 -10.61
N TYR A 246 13.95 18.12 -10.29
CA TYR A 246 12.86 19.08 -10.41
C TYR A 246 12.39 19.21 -11.86
N ASP A 247 13.30 19.32 -12.82
CA ASP A 247 12.98 19.43 -14.25
C ASP A 247 12.32 18.15 -14.78
N LEU A 248 12.77 16.98 -14.34
CA LEU A 248 12.13 15.71 -14.64
C LEU A 248 10.69 15.67 -14.09
N TYR A 249 10.49 16.15 -12.86
CA TYR A 249 9.19 16.24 -12.23
C TYR A 249 8.28 17.23 -12.95
N ALA A 250 8.74 18.46 -13.18
CA ALA A 250 7.97 19.54 -13.81
C ALA A 250 7.53 19.17 -15.23
N SER A 251 8.43 18.55 -16.02
CA SER A 251 8.11 18.09 -17.38
C SER A 251 7.13 16.91 -17.42
N ASN A 252 6.94 16.18 -16.33
CA ASN A 252 6.06 15.00 -16.23
C ASN A 252 5.09 15.09 -15.04
N HIS A 253 4.66 16.31 -14.70
CA HIS A 253 3.92 16.60 -13.46
C HIS A 253 2.70 15.69 -13.27
N ASP A 254 1.88 15.52 -14.30
CA ASP A 254 0.66 14.70 -14.25
C ASP A 254 0.94 13.23 -13.91
N ILE A 255 2.05 12.69 -14.39
CA ILE A 255 2.44 11.29 -14.16
C ILE A 255 2.85 11.12 -12.70
N PHE A 256 3.72 11.99 -12.20
CA PHE A 256 4.20 11.88 -10.82
C PHE A 256 3.10 12.21 -9.80
N ARG A 257 2.25 13.19 -10.07
CA ARG A 257 1.10 13.52 -9.22
C ARG A 257 0.09 12.36 -9.12
N ARG A 258 -0.11 11.61 -10.21
CA ARG A 258 -1.02 10.46 -10.22
C ARG A 258 -0.40 9.22 -9.59
N ASP A 259 0.85 8.91 -9.94
CA ASP A 259 1.44 7.58 -9.74
C ASP A 259 2.54 7.52 -8.66
N ALA A 260 3.08 8.66 -8.19
CA ALA A 260 4.17 8.73 -7.22
C ALA A 260 4.22 10.08 -6.47
N TYR A 261 3.10 10.51 -5.87
CA TYR A 261 3.02 11.84 -5.23
C TYR A 261 3.56 11.89 -3.80
N ARG A 262 3.57 10.76 -3.08
CA ARG A 262 3.86 10.67 -1.64
C ARG A 262 5.35 10.83 -1.34
N VAL A 263 5.67 11.64 -0.34
CA VAL A 263 7.01 11.81 0.21
C VAL A 263 6.94 11.64 1.72
N GLN A 264 7.86 10.87 2.28
CA GLN A 264 8.06 10.80 3.72
C GLN A 264 9.18 11.78 4.10
N SER A 265 8.89 12.74 4.97
CA SER A 265 9.86 13.72 5.42
C SER A 265 9.95 13.76 6.94
N THR A 266 11.11 14.14 7.46
CA THR A 266 11.25 14.55 8.86
C THR A 266 10.54 15.87 9.15
N VAL A 267 10.33 16.69 8.11
CA VAL A 267 9.59 17.95 8.20
C VAL A 267 8.09 17.67 8.03
N ARG A 268 7.30 17.99 9.07
CA ARG A 268 5.85 17.69 9.12
C ARG A 268 5.05 18.32 7.97
N ASP A 269 5.50 19.45 7.46
CA ASP A 269 4.84 20.19 6.38
C ASP A 269 5.05 19.57 4.99
N VAL A 270 5.87 18.52 4.87
CA VAL A 270 6.24 17.92 3.59
C VAL A 270 5.70 16.50 3.53
N THR A 271 4.58 16.33 2.82
CA THR A 271 3.89 15.04 2.63
C THR A 271 3.88 14.60 1.17
N ASN A 272 4.07 15.54 0.25
CA ASN A 272 4.07 15.28 -1.18
C ASN A 272 5.26 15.96 -1.88
N ILE A 273 5.49 15.53 -3.12
CA ILE A 273 6.62 16.00 -3.92
C ILE A 273 6.52 17.49 -4.31
N GLU A 274 5.30 18.02 -4.45
CA GLU A 274 5.08 19.43 -4.76
C GLU A 274 5.47 20.32 -3.57
N GLU A 275 5.03 19.94 -2.37
CA GLU A 275 5.42 20.55 -1.09
C GLU A 275 6.93 20.48 -0.89
N LEU A 276 7.55 19.32 -1.16
CA LEU A 276 8.99 19.14 -1.07
C LEU A 276 9.74 20.17 -1.91
N PHE A 277 9.41 20.28 -3.20
CA PHE A 277 10.07 21.22 -4.09
C PHE A 277 9.73 22.68 -3.78
N SER A 278 8.52 22.97 -3.29
CA SER A 278 8.16 24.32 -2.86
C SER A 278 9.02 24.79 -1.68
N LYS A 279 9.29 23.91 -0.71
CA LYS A 279 10.15 24.18 0.44
C LYS A 279 11.60 24.37 0.02
N PHE A 280 12.12 23.56 -0.91
CA PHE A 280 13.47 23.74 -1.45
C PHE A 280 13.62 25.04 -2.22
N SER A 281 12.64 25.38 -3.06
CA SER A 281 12.63 26.66 -3.80
C SER A 281 12.60 27.86 -2.85
N TYR A 282 11.74 27.81 -1.82
CA TYR A 282 11.68 28.85 -0.77
C TYR A 282 13.02 28.98 -0.02
N SER A 283 13.64 27.86 0.34
CA SER A 283 14.93 27.85 1.06
C SER A 283 16.06 28.48 0.23
N ARG A 284 16.03 28.29 -1.10
CA ARG A 284 16.99 28.89 -2.04
C ARG A 284 16.81 30.40 -2.19
N LEU A 285 15.55 30.86 -2.26
CA LEU A 285 15.21 32.28 -2.39
C LEU A 285 15.58 33.08 -1.13
N LYS A 286 15.53 32.45 0.04
CA LYS A 286 15.85 33.06 1.33
C LYS A 286 17.27 32.70 1.75
N GLY A 287 18.26 33.09 0.93
CA GLY A 287 19.69 32.83 1.12
C GLY A 287 20.35 33.44 2.35
N ASN A 288 19.65 33.56 3.49
CA ASN A 288 20.13 34.24 4.70
C ASN A 288 19.48 33.77 6.02
N THR A 289 18.85 32.59 6.09
CA THR A 289 18.45 32.03 7.40
C THR A 289 19.51 31.05 7.92
N PRO A 290 20.12 31.29 9.11
CA PRO A 290 21.18 30.46 9.69
C PRO A 290 20.71 29.10 10.23
N HIS A 291 19.49 28.69 9.92
CA HIS A 291 18.97 27.36 10.22
C HIS A 291 18.74 26.62 8.91
N THR A 292 19.79 25.97 8.41
CA THR A 292 19.63 24.89 7.42
C THR A 292 18.76 23.83 8.08
N ILE A 293 17.49 23.78 7.71
CA ILE A 293 16.53 22.80 8.26
C ILE A 293 17.09 21.42 7.94
N GLU A 294 17.48 20.67 8.96
CA GLU A 294 17.94 19.29 8.83
C GLU A 294 16.77 18.42 8.40
N ALA A 295 16.70 18.14 7.10
CA ALA A 295 15.62 17.40 6.48
C ALA A 295 16.15 16.12 5.84
N HIS A 296 15.51 15.00 6.19
CA HIS A 296 15.55 13.77 5.41
C HIS A 296 14.23 13.65 4.64
N ASN A 297 14.28 13.40 3.34
CA ASN A 297 13.10 13.22 2.51
C ASN A 297 13.23 11.96 1.66
N MET A 298 12.25 11.08 1.76
CA MET A 298 12.18 9.82 1.02
C MET A 298 11.01 9.85 0.05
N TRP A 299 11.32 9.82 -1.24
CA TRP A 299 10.32 9.76 -2.30
C TRP A 299 10.21 8.34 -2.85
N ARG A 300 9.03 7.73 -2.71
CA ARG A 300 8.77 6.36 -3.16
C ARG A 300 8.13 6.34 -4.54
N CYS A 301 8.67 5.50 -5.42
CA CYS A 301 8.16 5.25 -6.76
C CYS A 301 7.96 3.74 -6.97
N ASN A 302 6.71 3.28 -6.96
CA ASN A 302 6.34 1.86 -7.14
C ASN A 302 5.58 1.59 -8.46
N ARG A 303 5.49 2.58 -9.36
CA ARG A 303 4.77 2.45 -10.63
C ARG A 303 5.73 2.48 -11.83
N MET A 304 5.36 1.73 -12.87
CA MET A 304 6.15 1.57 -14.09
C MET A 304 6.53 2.90 -14.76
N LEU A 305 5.57 3.82 -14.90
CA LEU A 305 5.76 5.07 -15.63
C LEU A 305 6.76 6.00 -14.90
N PRO A 306 6.56 6.37 -13.60
CA PRO A 306 7.56 7.07 -12.81
C PRO A 306 8.93 6.39 -12.81
N ALA A 307 8.98 5.07 -12.61
CA ALA A 307 10.23 4.33 -12.58
C ALA A 307 11.01 4.42 -13.90
N ARG A 308 10.31 4.38 -15.04
CA ARG A 308 10.93 4.54 -16.37
C ARG A 308 11.48 5.95 -16.58
N LEU A 309 10.81 6.98 -16.04
CA LEU A 309 11.30 8.36 -16.10
C LEU A 309 12.55 8.53 -15.25
N LEU A 310 12.57 8.00 -14.02
CA LEU A 310 13.75 8.03 -13.13
C LEU A 310 14.97 7.33 -13.75
N ARG A 311 14.78 6.23 -14.48
CA ARG A 311 15.88 5.55 -15.20
C ARG A 311 16.58 6.39 -16.26
N LYS A 312 15.97 7.49 -16.73
CA LYS A 312 16.63 8.41 -17.65
C LYS A 312 17.69 9.25 -16.94
N LEU A 313 17.51 9.48 -15.64
CA LEU A 313 18.40 10.30 -14.82
C LEU A 313 19.48 9.45 -14.15
N PHE A 314 19.11 8.30 -13.59
CA PHE A 314 20.02 7.38 -12.91
C PHE A 314 20.51 6.27 -13.83
N VAL A 315 21.83 6.08 -13.90
CA VAL A 315 22.48 4.97 -14.60
C VAL A 315 22.13 3.65 -13.92
N SER A 316 21.76 2.64 -14.72
CA SER A 316 21.38 1.31 -14.23
C SER A 316 22.58 0.56 -13.64
N PRO A 317 22.48 0.03 -12.41
CA PRO A 317 23.56 -0.75 -11.79
C PRO A 317 23.66 -2.20 -12.31
N THR A 318 22.77 -2.63 -13.21
CA THR A 318 22.61 -4.04 -13.67
C THR A 318 23.86 -4.68 -14.24
N MET A 319 24.84 -3.91 -14.71
CA MET A 319 26.08 -4.46 -15.29
C MET A 319 26.93 -5.23 -14.27
N ARG A 320 26.89 -4.85 -12.99
CA ARG A 320 27.70 -5.45 -11.91
C ARG A 320 26.88 -6.12 -10.81
N LEU A 321 25.56 -6.15 -10.97
CA LEU A 321 24.69 -6.94 -10.09
C LEU A 321 24.63 -8.38 -10.62
N PRO A 322 24.43 -9.40 -9.75
CA PRO A 322 24.06 -10.75 -10.17
C PRO A 322 22.95 -10.71 -11.23
N ARG A 323 22.87 -11.70 -12.14
CA ARG A 323 21.92 -11.75 -13.29
C ARG A 323 20.45 -11.66 -12.82
N ALA A 324 20.03 -10.46 -12.49
CA ALA A 324 18.83 -10.20 -11.72
C ALA A 324 17.96 -9.16 -12.44
N SER A 325 16.66 -9.38 -12.37
CA SER A 325 15.65 -8.40 -12.73
C SER A 325 15.56 -7.34 -11.62
N LEU A 326 15.56 -6.07 -12.03
CA LEU A 326 15.34 -4.97 -11.09
C LEU A 326 13.87 -4.88 -10.73
N ALA A 327 13.57 -4.75 -9.44
CA ALA A 327 12.23 -4.44 -8.97
C ALA A 327 11.76 -3.06 -9.48
N LEU A 328 10.44 -2.87 -9.43
CA LEU A 328 9.80 -1.62 -9.84
C LEU A 328 9.91 -0.55 -8.76
N GLU A 329 9.79 -0.99 -7.51
CA GLU A 329 9.94 -0.14 -6.35
C GLU A 329 11.33 0.48 -6.30
N ARG A 330 11.35 1.81 -6.20
CA ARG A 330 12.53 2.64 -6.00
C ARG A 330 12.22 3.68 -4.97
N TYR A 331 13.22 4.03 -4.19
CA TYR A 331 13.18 5.14 -3.28
C TYR A 331 14.28 6.14 -3.65
N VAL A 332 13.93 7.42 -3.70
CA VAL A 332 14.89 8.51 -3.90
C VAL A 332 14.96 9.28 -2.58
N ALA A 333 16.09 9.16 -1.89
CA ALA A 333 16.37 9.96 -0.71
C ALA A 333 17.00 11.29 -1.14
N ILE A 334 16.41 12.41 -0.70
CA ILE A 334 16.88 13.77 -0.96
C ILE A 334 17.08 14.43 0.39
N ASP A 335 18.34 14.59 0.75
CA ASP A 335 18.67 14.94 2.11
C ASP A 335 19.65 16.11 2.19
N THR A 336 19.47 16.88 3.24
CA THR A 336 20.38 17.95 3.62
C THR A 336 21.68 17.41 4.20
N ALA A 337 22.74 18.22 4.20
CA ALA A 337 24.08 17.85 4.66
C ALA A 337 24.09 17.21 6.06
N GLN A 338 23.34 17.79 7.00
CA GLN A 338 23.22 17.35 8.39
C GLN A 338 21.90 16.62 8.68
N ALA A 339 21.29 15.99 7.68
CA ALA A 339 20.04 15.25 7.89
C ALA A 339 20.19 14.15 8.97
N PRO A 340 19.19 13.94 9.83
CA PRO A 340 19.27 12.96 10.90
C PRO A 340 19.43 11.54 10.35
N ALA A 341 20.05 10.66 11.14
CA ALA A 341 20.21 9.27 10.76
C ALA A 341 18.87 8.54 10.67
N TYR A 342 18.69 7.70 9.64
CA TYR A 342 17.46 6.95 9.40
C TYR A 342 17.76 5.53 8.88
N THR A 343 16.84 4.61 9.13
CA THR A 343 16.91 3.24 8.59
C THR A 343 16.44 3.24 7.13
N LEU A 344 17.17 2.55 6.24
CA LEU A 344 16.67 2.41 4.86
C LEU A 344 15.40 1.54 4.85
N PRO A 345 14.44 1.82 3.96
CA PRO A 345 13.19 1.08 3.89
C PRO A 345 13.42 -0.36 3.44
N ASP A 346 12.59 -1.27 3.95
CA ASP A 346 12.53 -2.63 3.45
C ASP A 346 11.94 -2.63 2.04
N THR A 347 12.61 -3.32 1.11
CA THR A 347 12.25 -3.34 -0.31
C THR A 347 11.59 -4.65 -0.71
N GLN A 348 10.89 -4.65 -1.86
CA GLN A 348 10.24 -5.83 -2.41
C GLN A 348 11.12 -7.09 -2.51
N CYS A 349 12.37 -6.97 -2.97
CA CYS A 349 13.33 -8.09 -3.03
C CYS A 349 14.34 -8.01 -1.87
N ALA A 350 14.89 -9.16 -1.47
CA ALA A 350 15.89 -9.29 -0.40
C ALA A 350 17.21 -8.59 -0.73
N ASN A 351 17.66 -8.68 -1.98
CA ASN A 351 18.88 -8.04 -2.43
C ASN A 351 18.60 -6.58 -2.81
N VAL A 352 19.32 -5.65 -2.18
CA VAL A 352 19.10 -4.21 -2.26
C VAL A 352 20.37 -3.53 -2.75
N PHE A 353 20.21 -2.54 -3.61
CA PHE A 353 21.29 -1.64 -3.99
C PHE A 353 21.00 -0.21 -3.53
N VAL A 354 22.07 0.49 -3.12
CA VAL A 354 22.06 1.88 -2.70
C VAL A 354 23.08 2.62 -3.54
N GLN A 355 22.61 3.47 -4.43
CA GLN A 355 23.40 4.24 -5.38
C GLN A 355 23.47 5.69 -4.94
N GLN A 356 24.67 6.16 -4.61
CA GLN A 356 24.89 7.55 -4.25
C GLN A 356 25.06 8.39 -5.52
N ALA A 357 24.09 9.27 -5.80
CA ALA A 357 24.10 10.10 -7.01
C ALA A 357 24.74 11.47 -6.80
N LEU A 358 24.57 12.05 -5.62
CA LEU A 358 25.19 13.31 -5.21
C LEU A 358 25.61 13.24 -3.74
N GLY A 359 26.73 13.86 -3.39
CA GLY A 359 27.21 13.96 -2.01
C GLY A 359 27.71 12.62 -1.46
N THR A 360 27.82 12.55 -0.13
CA THR A 360 28.38 11.40 0.59
C THR A 360 27.54 11.07 1.81
N ARG A 361 27.50 9.78 2.16
CA ARG A 361 26.77 9.26 3.33
C ARG A 361 27.53 8.16 4.02
N TYR A 362 27.40 8.06 5.34
CA TYR A 362 27.82 6.86 6.06
C TYR A 362 26.68 5.86 6.09
N ILE A 363 26.96 4.63 5.68
CA ILE A 363 26.01 3.52 5.77
C ILE A 363 26.53 2.51 6.79
N PHE A 364 25.75 2.29 7.83
CA PHE A 364 26.00 1.26 8.85
C PHE A 364 25.11 0.07 8.57
N LEU A 365 25.70 -1.06 8.18
CA LEU A 365 25.00 -2.34 8.02
C LEU A 365 24.94 -3.03 9.37
N ARG A 366 23.82 -2.85 10.10
CA ARG A 366 23.57 -3.53 11.37
C ARG A 366 22.98 -4.91 11.10
N PRO A 367 23.44 -5.99 11.74
CA PRO A 367 22.78 -7.28 11.63
C PRO A 367 21.34 -7.22 12.11
N THR A 368 20.47 -8.06 11.54
CA THR A 368 19.13 -8.31 12.08
C THR A 368 19.19 -8.83 13.52
N SER A 369 18.09 -8.69 14.28
CA SER A 369 18.00 -9.09 15.70
C SER A 369 18.40 -10.55 15.90
N GLU A 370 17.98 -11.40 14.97
CA GLU A 370 18.19 -12.84 14.94
C GLU A 370 19.68 -13.16 14.76
N CYS A 371 20.38 -12.44 13.88
CA CYS A 371 21.78 -12.69 13.56
C CYS A 371 22.79 -11.83 14.34
N ARG A 372 22.33 -10.99 15.27
CA ARG A 372 23.19 -10.05 16.03
C ARG A 372 24.26 -10.72 16.87
N HIS A 373 24.02 -11.95 17.33
CA HIS A 373 24.96 -12.72 18.14
C HIS A 373 26.14 -13.30 17.33
N ARG A 374 26.00 -13.38 16.00
CA ARG A 374 26.97 -14.05 15.13
C ARG A 374 27.60 -13.13 14.09
N CYS A 375 26.85 -12.17 13.57
CA CYS A 375 27.28 -11.29 12.50
C CYS A 375 27.73 -9.94 13.07
N ARG A 376 28.77 -9.33 12.49
CA ARG A 376 29.36 -8.07 12.97
C ARG A 376 28.73 -6.88 12.27
N THR A 377 28.58 -5.74 12.95
CA THR A 377 28.15 -4.50 12.26
C THR A 377 29.25 -4.00 11.34
N LEU A 378 28.89 -3.67 10.10
CA LEU A 378 29.80 -3.11 9.11
C LEU A 378 29.49 -1.64 8.90
N SER A 379 30.49 -0.85 8.53
CA SER A 379 30.31 0.56 8.21
C SER A 379 31.12 0.90 6.98
N LEU A 380 30.55 1.73 6.10
CA LEU A 380 31.26 2.29 4.97
C LEU A 380 30.85 3.74 4.74
N ARG A 381 31.77 4.53 4.20
CA ARG A 381 31.47 5.82 3.59
C ARG A 381 31.11 5.56 2.14
N LEU A 382 29.90 5.91 1.72
CA LEU A 382 29.42 5.74 0.35
C LEU A 382 29.57 7.07 -0.40
N PRO A 383 30.60 7.24 -1.24
CA PRO A 383 30.82 8.46 -1.99
C PRO A 383 29.97 8.50 -3.27
N GLN A 384 29.94 9.66 -3.91
CA GLN A 384 29.26 9.84 -5.19
C GLN A 384 29.70 8.81 -6.24
N SER A 385 28.73 8.33 -7.02
CA SER A 385 28.91 7.36 -8.11
C SER A 385 29.33 5.96 -7.64
N PHE A 386 29.19 5.66 -6.34
CA PHE A 386 29.33 4.32 -5.80
C PHE A 386 27.96 3.69 -5.53
N VAL A 387 27.91 2.37 -5.68
CA VAL A 387 26.75 1.54 -5.42
C VAL A 387 27.14 0.50 -4.38
N LEU A 388 26.41 0.47 -3.27
CA LEU A 388 26.46 -0.58 -2.27
C LEU A 388 25.38 -1.61 -2.59
N SER A 389 25.73 -2.89 -2.61
CA SER A 389 24.80 -4.00 -2.62
C SER A 389 24.82 -4.73 -1.28
N TYR A 390 23.65 -5.07 -0.74
CA TYR A 390 23.50 -5.85 0.48
C TYR A 390 22.19 -6.65 0.46
N ASN A 391 22.05 -7.59 1.39
CA ASN A 391 20.82 -8.36 1.55
C ASN A 391 20.12 -8.00 2.86
N TRP A 392 18.86 -7.54 2.79
CA TRP A 392 18.15 -7.03 3.97
C TRP A 392 17.72 -8.11 4.97
N LEU A 393 17.74 -9.39 4.57
CA LEU A 393 17.50 -10.52 5.49
C LEU A 393 18.54 -10.60 6.60
N TYR A 394 19.79 -10.20 6.30
CA TYR A 394 20.90 -10.23 7.25
C TYR A 394 21.24 -8.84 7.80
N TRP A 395 21.02 -7.80 7.01
CA TRP A 395 21.49 -6.44 7.30
C TRP A 395 20.34 -5.43 7.28
N LYS A 396 20.16 -4.70 8.38
CA LYS A 396 19.28 -3.53 8.50
C LYS A 396 20.14 -2.26 8.44
N PRO A 397 20.25 -1.60 7.27
CA PRO A 397 21.14 -0.45 7.08
C PRO A 397 20.61 0.82 7.76
N ILE A 398 21.53 1.62 8.27
CA ILE A 398 21.27 2.96 8.79
C ILE A 398 22.11 3.94 7.97
N SER A 399 21.45 4.92 7.36
CA SER A 399 22.09 6.03 6.66
C SER A 399 22.29 7.17 7.64
N ALA A 400 23.51 7.70 7.71
CA ALA A 400 23.91 8.78 8.60
C ALA A 400 24.63 9.89 7.81
N PRO A 401 24.56 11.15 8.27
CA PRO A 401 25.24 12.26 7.62
C PRO A 401 26.76 12.06 7.68
N ASP A 402 27.45 12.58 6.67
CA ASP A 402 28.90 12.68 6.67
C ASP A 402 29.28 13.98 7.40
N PRO A 403 29.96 13.93 8.56
CA PRO A 403 30.22 15.12 9.38
C PRO A 403 31.08 16.17 8.67
N ILE A 404 31.76 15.79 7.58
CA ILE A 404 32.62 16.67 6.78
C ILE A 404 31.88 17.20 5.55
N ALA A 405 30.74 16.60 5.17
CA ALA A 405 30.02 17.01 3.98
C ALA A 405 29.13 18.23 4.27
N ASP A 406 29.31 19.29 3.49
CA ASP A 406 28.50 20.52 3.57
C ASP A 406 27.40 20.59 2.51
N SER A 407 27.28 19.57 1.65
CA SER A 407 26.37 19.56 0.51
C SER A 407 25.20 18.57 0.67
N PHE A 408 24.15 18.80 -0.11
CA PHE A 408 23.03 17.87 -0.21
C PHE A 408 23.47 16.49 -0.70
N SER A 409 22.79 15.46 -0.23
CA SER A 409 22.98 14.10 -0.69
C SER A 409 21.73 13.58 -1.38
N ILE A 410 21.91 12.98 -2.55
CA ILE A 410 20.85 12.31 -3.30
C ILE A 410 21.24 10.85 -3.46
N THR A 411 20.35 9.95 -3.03
CA THR A 411 20.59 8.51 -3.02
C THR A 411 19.41 7.79 -3.66
N LEU A 412 19.69 6.90 -4.62
CA LEU A 412 18.70 6.00 -5.18
C LEU A 412 18.81 4.63 -4.50
N ILE A 413 17.69 4.13 -3.99
CA ILE A 413 17.58 2.82 -3.37
C ILE A 413 16.61 1.99 -4.20
N GLY A 414 16.97 0.74 -4.47
CA GLY A 414 16.10 -0.21 -5.14
C GLY A 414 16.52 -1.64 -4.85
N SER A 415 15.75 -2.60 -5.33
CA SER A 415 16.02 -4.01 -5.08
C SER A 415 16.05 -4.85 -6.35
N TYR A 416 16.61 -6.04 -6.26
CA TYR A 416 16.74 -6.96 -7.38
C TYR A 416 16.46 -8.42 -6.97
N CYS A 417 15.85 -9.14 -7.91
CA CYS A 417 15.53 -10.55 -7.91
C CYS A 417 15.97 -11.07 -9.29
#